data_AF-A0A3C1UGK3-F1
#
_entry.id   AF-A0A3C1UGK3-F1
#
_cell.length_a   1.000
_cell.length_b   1.000
_cell.length_c   1.000
_cell.angle_alpha   90.00
_cell.angle_beta   90.00
_cell.angle_gamma   90.00
#
_symmetry.space_group_name_H-M   'P 1'
#
loop_
_entity.id
_entity.type
_entity.pdbx_description
1 polymer ?
#
loop_
_entity_poly.entity_id
_entity_poly.type
_entity_poly.pdbx_seq_one_letter_code
_entity_poly.pdbx_strand_id
1 'polypeptide(L)' 'MKEIEIKAKLKDRGAVMRKLTDLGCEFEPEVTQSDTVYSLVAGSVEVYMSNKNFLRLRVKNSGKVLFTIKQPQKNHLDKI' A
#
# COMPACT_ATOMS: atom_id res chain seq x y z
N MET A 1 -10.66 -0.48 -13.43
CA MET A 1 -11.06 -0.38 -12.01
C MET A 1 -10.42 0.86 -11.41
N LYS A 2 -11.19 1.70 -10.70
CA LYS A 2 -10.68 2.92 -10.06
C LYS A 2 -10.73 2.73 -8.55
N GLU A 3 -9.57 2.53 -7.94
CA GLU A 3 -9.41 2.44 -6.49
C GLU A 3 -9.33 3.86 -5.91
N ILE A 4 -10.07 4.15 -4.85
CA ILE A 4 -10.01 5.41 -4.11
C ILE A 4 -9.59 5.05 -2.69
N GLU A 5 -8.41 5.50 -2.28
CA GLU A 5 -7.81 5.18 -0.99
C GLU A 5 -7.35 6.47 -0.30
N ILE A 6 -7.45 6.49 1.04
CA ILE A 6 -6.91 7.56 1.88
C ILE A 6 -5.95 6.92 2.89
N LYS A 7 -4.67 7.32 2.85
CA LYS A 7 -3.63 6.87 3.78
C LYS A 7 -3.41 7.94 4.87
N ALA A 8 -3.48 7.53 6.13
CA ALA A 8 -3.24 8.42 7.28
C ALA A 8 -2.28 7.76 8.28
N LYS A 9 -1.35 8.56 8.81
CA LYS A 9 -0.45 8.10 9.87
C LYS A 9 -1.21 8.00 11.19
N LEU A 10 -1.17 6.85 11.84
CA LEU A 10 -1.77 6.66 13.16
C LEU A 10 -0.78 7.10 14.25
N LYS A 11 -1.23 7.98 15.14
CA LYS A 11 -0.46 8.34 16.36
C LYS A 11 -0.68 7.34 17.49
N ASP A 12 -1.91 6.86 17.62
CA ASP A 12 -2.32 5.86 18.61
C ASP A 12 -3.17 4.79 17.91
N ARG A 13 -2.58 3.62 17.69
CA ARG A 13 -3.27 2.49 17.05
C ARG A 13 -4.46 2.04 17.88
N GLY A 14 -4.34 1.95 19.20
CA GLY A 14 -5.39 1.42 20.07
C GLY A 14 -6.64 2.31 20.09
N ALA A 15 -6.46 3.63 20.14
CA ALA A 15 -7.58 4.57 20.06
C ALA A 15 -8.30 4.51 18.69
N VAL A 16 -7.55 4.35 17.59
CA VAL A 16 -8.12 4.27 16.25
C VAL A 16 -8.90 2.97 16.04
N MET A 17 -8.32 1.84 16.43
CA MET A 17 -8.99 0.54 16.29
C MET A 17 -10.31 0.50 17.07
N ARG A 18 -10.31 0.99 18.32
CA ARG A 18 -11.54 1.08 19.13
C ARG A 18 -12.62 1.90 18.43
N LYS A 19 -12.32 3.12 17.99
CA LYS A 19 -13.29 3.98 17.31
C LYS A 19 -13.85 3.35 16.03
N LEU A 20 -13.01 2.66 15.25
CA LEU A 20 -13.46 1.96 14.05
C LEU A 20 -14.37 0.78 14.40
N THR A 21 -14.04 0.00 15.42
CA THR A 21 -14.93 -1.07 15.93
C THR A 21 -16.26 -0.50 16.45
N ASP A 22 -16.24 0.61 17.18
CA ASP A 22 -17.45 1.30 17.67
C ASP A 22 -18.35 1.81 16.53
N LEU A 23 -17.77 2.09 15.37
CA LEU A 23 -18.48 2.46 14.13
C LEU A 23 -18.99 1.23 13.35
N GLY A 24 -18.75 0.01 13.83
CA GLY A 24 -19.17 -1.24 13.19
C GLY A 24 -18.18 -1.80 12.17
N CYS A 25 -16.91 -1.37 12.17
CA CYS A 25 -15.90 -1.99 11.33
C CYS A 25 -15.47 -3.36 11.87
N GLU A 26 -15.46 -4.36 11.00
CA GLU A 26 -14.92 -5.69 11.28
C GLU A 26 -13.46 -5.79 10.85
N PHE A 27 -12.64 -6.45 11.67
CA PHE A 27 -11.22 -6.63 11.42
C PHE A 27 -10.88 -8.10 11.24
N GLU A 28 -10.19 -8.40 10.15
CA GLU A 28 -9.56 -9.70 9.94
C GLU A 28 -8.30 -9.85 10.83
N PRO A 29 -7.80 -11.08 11.03
CA PRO A 29 -6.51 -11.31 11.65
C PRO A 29 -5.37 -10.56 10.94
N GLU A 30 -4.30 -10.29 11.68
CA GLU A 30 -3.12 -9.64 11.11
C GLU A 30 -2.54 -10.46 9.94
N VAL A 31 -2.20 -9.76 8.86
CA VAL A 31 -1.65 -10.34 7.64
C VAL A 31 -0.25 -9.81 7.41
N THR A 32 0.73 -10.70 7.33
CA THR A 32 2.09 -10.38 6.91
C THR A 32 2.16 -10.32 5.39
N GLN A 33 2.76 -9.25 4.87
CA GLN A 33 2.92 -9.02 3.44
C GLN A 33 4.38 -8.68 3.15
N SER A 34 4.94 -9.38 2.16
CA SER A 34 6.26 -9.06 1.61
C SER A 34 6.09 -8.56 0.18
N ASP A 35 6.61 -7.36 -0.09
CA ASP A 35 6.49 -6.70 -1.38
C ASP A 35 7.86 -6.56 -2.04
N THR A 36 7.96 -7.07 -3.26
CA THR A 36 9.05 -6.76 -4.17
C THR A 36 8.54 -5.77 -5.22
N VAL A 37 9.12 -4.57 -5.23
CA VAL A 37 8.76 -3.49 -6.16
C VAL A 37 9.83 -3.35 -7.23
N TYR A 38 9.40 -3.33 -8.49
CA TYR A 38 10.24 -3.09 -9.66
C TYR A 38 9.88 -1.74 -10.27
N SER A 39 10.91 -1.00 -10.64
CA SER A 39 10.83 0.29 -11.34
C SER A 39 11.70 0.25 -12.59
N LEU A 40 11.36 1.05 -13.59
CA LEU A 40 12.15 1.14 -14.81
C LEU A 40 13.48 1.85 -14.57
N VAL A 41 13.43 2.94 -13.80
CA VAL A 41 14.61 3.74 -13.47
C VAL A 41 14.89 3.64 -11.98
N ALA A 42 16.16 3.41 -11.63
CA ALA A 42 16.71 3.47 -10.28
C ALA A 42 17.62 4.71 -10.15
N GLY A 43 17.82 5.20 -8.93
CA GLY A 43 18.66 6.38 -8.69
C GLY A 43 18.29 7.11 -7.40
N SER A 44 18.40 8.44 -7.41
CA SER A 44 17.93 9.26 -6.29
C SER A 44 16.43 9.06 -6.07
N VAL A 45 15.94 9.48 -4.90
CA VAL A 45 14.51 9.36 -4.57
C VAL A 45 13.65 10.09 -5.60
N GLU A 46 14.09 11.25 -6.07
CA GLU A 46 13.37 12.06 -7.06
C GLU A 46 13.25 11.33 -8.40
N VAL A 47 14.35 10.73 -8.87
CA VAL A 47 14.39 9.96 -10.11
C VAL A 47 13.59 8.66 -9.99
N TYR A 48 13.69 7.98 -8.86
CA TYR A 48 12.85 6.81 -8.58
C TYR A 48 11.36 7.21 -8.59
N MET A 49 11.01 8.35 -8.00
CA MET A 49 9.63 8.82 -7.92
C MET A 49 9.07 9.34 -9.25
N SER A 50 9.90 9.56 -10.27
CA SER A 50 9.43 9.96 -11.61
C SER A 50 8.99 8.77 -12.48
N ASN A 51 9.15 7.53 -12.01
CA ASN A 51 8.64 6.36 -12.72
C ASN A 51 7.12 6.48 -12.91
N LYS A 52 6.67 6.31 -14.16
CA LYS A 52 5.24 6.32 -14.51
C LYS A 52 4.51 5.13 -13.89
N ASN A 53 5.16 3.97 -13.81
CA ASN A 53 4.57 2.74 -13.30
C ASN A 53 5.51 2.09 -12.30
N PHE A 54 4.92 1.51 -11.26
CA PHE A 54 5.59 0.59 -10.35
C PHE A 54 4.93 -0.78 -10.46
N LEU A 55 5.75 -1.80 -10.67
CA LEU A 55 5.31 -3.17 -10.69
C LEU A 55 5.58 -3.78 -9.32
N ARG A 56 4.61 -4.51 -8.76
CA ARG A 56 4.71 -5.09 -7.42
C ARG A 56 4.32 -6.55 -7.44
N LEU A 57 5.19 -7.38 -6.88
CA LEU A 57 4.87 -8.74 -6.44
C LEU A 57 4.65 -8.71 -4.93
N ARG A 58 3.43 -9.05 -4.49
CA ARG A 58 3.07 -9.16 -3.07
C ARG A 58 2.86 -10.61 -2.70
N VAL A 59 3.60 -11.10 -1.72
CA VAL A 59 3.40 -12.42 -1.12
C VAL A 59 2.69 -12.25 0.23
N LYS A 60 1.52 -12.86 0.40
CA LYS A 60 0.78 -12.88 1.68
C LYS A 60 0.97 -14.22 2.38
N ASN A 61 1.09 -14.21 3.71
CA ASN A 61 1.04 -15.35 4.65
C ASN A 61 1.40 -16.73 4.06
N SER A 62 0.45 -17.35 3.35
CA SER A 62 0.45 -18.73 2.82
C SER A 62 1.07 -18.90 1.42
N GLY A 63 1.81 -17.91 0.91
CA GLY A 63 2.45 -17.99 -0.41
C GLY A 63 1.57 -17.54 -1.57
N LYS A 64 0.36 -17.01 -1.31
CA LYS A 64 -0.47 -16.39 -2.36
C LYS A 64 0.27 -15.16 -2.90
N VAL A 65 0.54 -15.17 -4.20
CA VAL A 65 1.23 -14.08 -4.90
C VAL A 65 0.21 -13.22 -5.63
N LEU A 66 0.26 -11.91 -5.41
CA LEU A 66 -0.48 -10.92 -6.17
C LEU A 66 0.50 -10.13 -7.04
N PHE A 67 0.23 -10.06 -8.33
CA PHE A 67 0.97 -9.24 -9.28
C PHE A 67 0.15 -8.00 -9.62
N THR A 68 0.72 -6.82 -9.41
CA THR A 68 0.00 -5.55 -9.56
C THR A 68 0.87 -4.50 -10.23
N ILE A 69 0.28 -3.69 -11.09
CA ILE A 69 0.87 -2.44 -11.58
C ILE A 69 0.14 -1.25 -10.94
N LYS A 70 0.89 -0.30 -10.39
CA LYS A 70 0.36 0.95 -9.84
C LYS A 70 0.90 2.12 -10.67
N GLN A 71 -0.02 2.97 -11.15
CA GLN A 71 0.30 4.21 -11.86
C GLN A 71 -0.02 5.40 -10.96
N PRO A 72 0.97 6.17 -10.49
CA PRO A 72 0.75 7.36 -9.68
C PRO A 72 -0.18 8.36 -10.38
N GLN A 73 -1.10 8.95 -9.64
CA GLN A 73 -2.03 9.95 -10.21
C GLN A 73 -1.65 11.37 -9.79
N LYS A 74 -1.48 11.64 -8.49
CA LYS A 74 -1.25 13.03 -8.01
C LYS A 74 -0.16 13.17 -6.96
N ASN A 75 0.04 12.20 -6.08
CA ASN A 75 1.00 12.34 -4.98
C ASN A 75 1.86 11.08 -4.77
N HIS A 76 2.82 11.17 -3.84
CA HIS A 76 3.72 10.05 -3.51
C HIS A 76 3.03 8.91 -2.74
N LEU A 77 1.85 9.14 -2.16
CA LEU A 77 1.09 8.12 -1.44
C LEU A 77 0.35 7.17 -2.38
N ASP A 78 0.13 7.57 -3.63
CA ASP A 78 -0.52 6.78 -4.68
C ASP A 78 0.40 5.72 -5.32
N LYS A 79 1.69 5.69 -4.95
CA LYS A 79 2.74 5.07 -5.79
C LYS A 79 3.00 3.59 -5.52
N ILE A 80 2.69 3.09 -4.32
CA ILE A 80 2.99 1.70 -3.88
C ILE A 80 1.87 1.15 -3.01
#